data_AF-A0A0D0DEE0-F1
#
_entry.id   AF-A0A0D0DEE0-F1
#
_cell.length_a   1.000
_cell.length_b   1.000
_cell.length_c   1.000
_cell.angle_alpha   90.00
_cell.angle_beta   90.00
_cell.angle_gamma   90.00
#
_symmetry.space_group_name_H-M   'P 1'
#
loop_
_entity.id
_entity.type
_entity.pdbx_description
1 polymer ?
#
loop_
_entity_poly.entity_id
_entity_poly.type
_entity_poly.pdbx_seq_one_letter_code
_entity_poly.pdbx_strand_id
1 'polypeptide(L)'
;AKNLSLLDQLKADGFNTIHPIPPYDNATIFQQILDKTVELGLYIIYDMRTNYQNLTTVAQQVNAYSSLPNLLLWETAHEPDGNSDPFSAARDTYDLIYQMDGYHPVSIVLNCEDYNFTPYVEGADIVLEDAYPIGINATYSPVWHTECTPDFGHCGCDNCKGFLYDITARIQTYKNRLEILGFDRTKTVWTTPQAVGSGAYVTSHPLPIMLTNCLCSYWSITPTGQQWAAMSMTSLNHGATGMIHSNLL
;
A
#
# COMPACT_ATOMS: atom_id res chain seq x y z
N ALA A 1 -10.82 -14.88 23.61
CA ALA A 1 -9.78 -14.85 22.56
C ALA A 1 -10.45 -14.42 21.26
N LYS A 2 -9.88 -13.47 20.50
CA LYS A 2 -10.33 -13.25 19.11
C LYS A 2 -10.05 -14.53 18.33
N ASN A 3 -10.93 -14.89 17.42
CA ASN A 3 -10.75 -16.06 16.58
C ASN A 3 -9.67 -15.74 15.53
N LEU A 4 -8.44 -16.22 15.74
CA LEU A 4 -7.30 -16.05 14.81
C LEU A 4 -7.25 -17.13 13.71
N SER A 5 -8.29 -17.95 13.55
CA SER A 5 -8.37 -19.01 12.53
C SER A 5 -8.21 -18.49 11.09
N LEU A 6 -8.44 -17.20 10.85
CA LEU A 6 -8.16 -16.59 9.55
C LEU A 6 -6.67 -16.67 9.20
N LEU A 7 -5.76 -16.52 10.16
CA LEU A 7 -4.32 -16.68 9.91
C LEU A 7 -3.96 -18.12 9.57
N ASP A 8 -4.60 -19.09 10.23
CA ASP A 8 -4.44 -20.52 9.91
C ASP A 8 -4.94 -20.82 8.48
N GLN A 9 -6.08 -20.24 8.09
CA GLN A 9 -6.63 -20.39 6.74
C GLN A 9 -5.73 -19.75 5.69
N LEU A 10 -5.25 -18.51 5.92
CA LEU A 10 -4.32 -17.83 4.99
C LEU A 10 -3.03 -18.65 4.81
N LYS A 11 -2.50 -19.24 5.89
CA LYS A 11 -1.35 -20.15 5.77
C LYS A 11 -1.68 -21.38 4.92
N ALA A 12 -2.85 -21.98 5.13
CA ALA A 12 -3.31 -23.15 4.36
C ALA A 12 -3.55 -22.82 2.88
N ASP A 13 -3.98 -21.61 2.57
CA ASP A 13 -4.19 -21.10 1.21
C ASP A 13 -2.87 -20.73 0.50
N GLY A 14 -1.74 -20.81 1.20
CA GLY A 14 -0.40 -20.64 0.63
C GLY A 14 0.18 -19.23 0.76
N PHE A 15 -0.48 -18.34 1.51
CA PHE A 15 0.09 -17.02 1.81
C PHE A 15 1.33 -17.17 2.69
N ASN A 16 2.31 -16.30 2.46
CA ASN A 16 3.58 -16.26 3.20
C ASN A 16 3.79 -14.94 3.93
N THR A 17 2.95 -13.93 3.70
CA THR A 17 3.01 -12.61 4.30
C THR A 17 1.64 -12.21 4.85
N ILE A 18 1.64 -11.42 5.91
CA ILE A 18 0.48 -10.77 6.50
C ILE A 18 0.79 -9.27 6.60
N HIS A 19 -0.18 -8.44 6.24
CA HIS A 19 -0.05 -6.98 6.20
C HIS A 19 -1.19 -6.36 7.04
N PRO A 20 -1.07 -6.36 8.39
CA PRO A 20 -2.08 -5.76 9.25
C PRO A 20 -2.10 -4.25 9.05
N ILE A 21 -3.30 -3.66 8.93
CA ILE A 21 -3.43 -2.22 8.71
C ILE A 21 -3.70 -1.48 10.03
N PRO A 22 -2.98 -0.37 10.32
CA PRO A 22 -3.23 0.46 11.50
C PRO A 22 -4.60 1.18 11.45
N PRO A 23 -5.16 1.59 12.60
CA PRO A 23 -4.52 1.69 13.90
C PRO A 23 -4.52 0.38 14.72
N TYR A 24 -3.40 0.12 15.40
CA TYR A 24 -3.22 -1.02 16.30
C TYR A 24 -3.75 -0.75 17.73
N ASP A 25 -4.96 -0.20 17.83
CA ASP A 25 -5.50 0.36 19.09
C ASP A 25 -5.54 -0.63 20.26
N ASN A 26 -5.66 -1.93 19.97
CA ASN A 26 -5.59 -2.98 20.98
C ASN A 26 -4.25 -3.73 20.89
N ALA A 27 -3.25 -3.22 21.63
CA ALA A 27 -1.92 -3.80 21.68
C ALA A 27 -1.89 -5.29 22.06
N THR A 28 -2.80 -5.74 22.94
CA THR A 28 -2.88 -7.16 23.32
C THR A 28 -3.32 -8.04 22.16
N ILE A 29 -4.32 -7.60 21.38
CA ILE A 29 -4.78 -8.33 20.20
C ILE A 29 -3.70 -8.30 19.12
N PHE A 30 -3.07 -7.15 18.90
CA PHE A 30 -2.02 -7.02 17.91
C PHE A 30 -0.83 -7.94 18.24
N GLN A 31 -0.41 -8.00 19.51
CA GLN A 31 0.61 -8.96 19.94
C GLN A 31 0.20 -10.42 19.68
N GLN A 32 -1.06 -10.79 19.94
CA GLN A 32 -1.56 -12.14 19.63
C GLN A 32 -1.50 -12.46 18.13
N ILE A 33 -1.74 -11.48 17.25
CA ILE A 33 -1.58 -11.63 15.80
C ILE A 33 -0.11 -11.86 15.46
N LEU A 34 0.79 -11.02 15.98
CA LEU A 34 2.23 -11.15 15.75
C LEU A 34 2.75 -12.53 16.21
N ASP A 35 2.43 -12.94 17.44
CA ASP A 35 2.82 -14.24 17.98
C ASP A 35 2.33 -15.40 17.10
N LYS A 36 1.09 -15.32 16.61
CA LYS A 36 0.52 -16.33 15.72
C LYS A 36 1.20 -16.35 14.35
N THR A 37 1.60 -15.19 13.82
CA THR A 37 2.36 -15.15 12.56
C THR A 37 3.76 -15.77 12.70
N VAL A 38 4.42 -15.57 13.85
CA VAL A 38 5.68 -16.26 14.17
C VAL A 38 5.47 -17.77 14.23
N GLU A 39 4.44 -18.23 14.95
CA GLU A 39 4.08 -19.66 15.06
C GLU A 39 3.85 -20.32 13.68
N LEU A 40 3.15 -19.62 12.78
CA LEU A 40 2.82 -20.11 11.45
C LEU A 40 3.95 -19.94 10.41
N GLY A 41 5.05 -19.27 10.78
CA GLY A 41 6.12 -18.88 9.85
C GLY A 41 5.58 -18.03 8.70
N LEU A 42 4.74 -17.04 9.03
CA LEU A 42 4.26 -16.00 8.13
C LEU A 42 5.08 -14.73 8.39
N TYR A 43 5.51 -14.06 7.33
CA TYR A 43 6.19 -12.78 7.43
C TYR A 43 5.20 -11.63 7.72
N ILE A 44 5.66 -10.60 8.40
CA ILE A 44 4.88 -9.38 8.67
C ILE A 44 5.43 -8.23 7.85
N ILE A 45 4.52 -7.51 7.19
CA ILE A 45 4.74 -6.15 6.70
C ILE A 45 4.19 -5.22 7.77
N TYR A 46 5.07 -4.46 8.43
CA TYR A 46 4.65 -3.57 9.49
C TYR A 46 4.31 -2.21 8.91
N ASP A 47 3.03 -1.87 8.95
CA ASP A 47 2.48 -0.67 8.34
C ASP A 47 2.40 0.50 9.33
N MET A 48 2.94 1.65 8.91
CA MET A 48 3.01 2.92 9.65
C MET A 48 2.20 4.05 8.98
N ARG A 49 1.33 3.75 8.00
CA ARG A 49 0.66 4.76 7.16
C ARG A 49 -0.04 5.86 7.96
N THR A 50 -0.55 5.55 9.15
CA THR A 50 -1.26 6.51 10.01
C THR A 50 -0.34 7.49 10.74
N ASN A 51 0.92 7.11 11.01
CA ASN A 51 1.76 7.80 11.98
C ASN A 51 3.20 8.04 11.53
N TYR A 52 3.56 7.66 10.30
CA TYR A 52 4.93 7.78 9.79
C TYR A 52 5.47 9.22 9.86
N GLN A 53 4.61 10.23 9.70
CA GLN A 53 4.96 11.65 9.80
C GLN A 53 5.36 12.08 11.24
N ASN A 54 5.03 11.29 12.26
CA ASN A 54 5.40 11.55 13.65
C ASN A 54 6.60 10.69 14.05
N LEU A 55 7.81 11.26 13.90
CA LEU A 55 9.07 10.58 14.19
C LEU A 55 9.19 10.05 15.62
N THR A 56 8.50 10.65 16.60
CA THR A 56 8.48 10.12 17.97
C THR A 56 7.74 8.79 18.03
N THR A 57 6.61 8.70 17.31
CA THR A 57 5.81 7.47 17.26
C THR A 57 6.51 6.40 16.43
N VAL A 58 7.15 6.78 15.32
CA VAL A 58 7.99 5.88 14.51
C VAL A 58 9.09 5.26 15.38
N ALA A 59 9.84 6.09 16.11
CA ALA A 59 10.92 5.58 16.98
C ALA A 59 10.41 4.57 18.02
N GLN A 60 9.24 4.82 18.62
CA GLN A 60 8.61 3.90 19.57
C GLN A 60 8.25 2.57 18.92
N GLN A 61 7.69 2.59 17.70
CA GLN A 61 7.32 1.38 16.98
C GLN A 61 8.54 0.59 16.51
N VAL A 62 9.56 1.26 15.96
CA VAL A 62 10.81 0.59 15.55
C VAL A 62 11.48 -0.07 16.75
N ASN A 63 11.60 0.64 17.88
CA ASN A 63 12.17 0.07 19.10
C ASN A 63 11.38 -1.13 19.64
N ALA A 64 10.04 -1.14 19.46
CA ALA A 64 9.20 -2.23 19.93
C ALA A 64 9.26 -3.47 19.03
N TYR A 65 9.36 -3.29 17.71
CA TYR A 65 9.06 -4.36 16.75
C TYR A 65 10.20 -4.73 15.79
N SER A 66 11.32 -4.00 15.76
CA SER A 66 12.47 -4.35 14.89
C SER A 66 13.10 -5.71 15.22
N SER A 67 12.90 -6.23 16.43
CA SER A 67 13.40 -7.53 16.86
C SER A 67 12.47 -8.71 16.52
N LEU A 68 11.33 -8.45 15.88
CA LEU A 68 10.42 -9.52 15.44
C LEU A 68 11.13 -10.44 14.45
N PRO A 69 11.20 -11.76 14.71
CA PRO A 69 11.99 -12.68 13.89
C PRO A 69 11.42 -12.90 12.48
N ASN A 70 10.17 -12.51 12.26
CA ASN A 70 9.43 -12.64 11.01
C ASN A 70 9.05 -11.27 10.41
N LEU A 71 9.63 -10.16 10.88
CA LEU A 71 9.46 -8.88 10.20
C LEU A 71 10.13 -8.95 8.83
N LEU A 72 9.38 -8.65 7.78
CA LEU A 72 9.90 -8.63 6.41
C LEU A 72 10.41 -7.24 6.04
N LEU A 73 9.58 -6.22 6.30
CA LEU A 73 9.85 -4.83 5.94
C LEU A 73 8.92 -3.88 6.72
N TRP A 74 9.27 -2.59 6.69
CA TRP A 74 8.44 -1.49 7.16
C TRP A 74 7.71 -0.85 5.97
N GLU A 75 6.39 -0.70 6.01
CA GLU A 75 5.63 0.14 5.06
C GLU A 75 5.40 1.50 5.74
N THR A 76 6.05 2.56 5.24
CA THR A 76 5.99 3.88 5.89
C THR A 76 4.72 4.63 5.52
N ALA A 77 4.50 4.86 4.24
CA ALA A 77 3.38 5.64 3.75
C ALA A 77 2.60 4.88 2.68
N HIS A 78 1.29 5.12 2.68
CA HIS A 78 0.35 4.55 1.73
C HIS A 78 -0.37 5.67 0.98
N GLU A 79 -0.05 5.82 -0.30
CA GLU A 79 -0.52 6.88 -1.19
C GLU A 79 -0.23 8.33 -0.71
N PRO A 80 0.99 8.64 -0.21
CA PRO A 80 1.31 10.01 0.23
C PRO A 80 1.31 11.01 -0.93
N ASP A 81 1.52 10.54 -2.15
CA ASP A 81 1.43 11.31 -3.39
C ASP A 81 -0.02 11.72 -3.69
N GLY A 82 -0.98 10.81 -3.51
CA GLY A 82 -2.41 11.12 -3.61
C GLY A 82 -2.92 12.02 -2.49
N ASN A 83 -2.39 11.87 -1.27
CA ASN A 83 -2.75 12.68 -0.11
C ASN A 83 -2.03 14.05 -0.07
N SER A 84 -1.06 14.27 -0.97
CA SER A 84 -0.19 15.45 -0.95
C SER A 84 0.50 15.65 0.40
N ASP A 85 0.94 14.55 1.00
CA ASP A 85 1.70 14.57 2.25
C ASP A 85 3.02 15.32 2.06
N PRO A 86 3.61 15.89 3.15
CA PRO A 86 4.85 16.64 3.05
C PRO A 86 5.98 15.85 2.39
N PHE A 87 6.65 16.46 1.40
CA PHE A 87 7.70 15.81 0.61
C PHE A 87 8.88 15.29 1.44
N SER A 88 9.19 15.88 2.59
CA SER A 88 10.27 15.39 3.45
C SER A 88 9.85 14.20 4.32
N ALA A 89 8.55 13.98 4.56
CA ALA A 89 8.09 13.04 5.57
C ALA A 89 8.56 11.61 5.30
N ALA A 90 8.46 11.13 4.06
CA ALA A 90 8.92 9.79 3.69
C ALA A 90 10.44 9.64 3.95
N ARG A 91 11.24 10.65 3.60
CA ARG A 91 12.69 10.64 3.79
C ARG A 91 13.08 10.71 5.27
N ASP A 92 12.46 11.59 6.03
CA ASP A 92 12.72 11.77 7.46
C ASP A 92 12.41 10.48 8.24
N THR A 93 11.31 9.80 7.90
CA THR A 93 10.95 8.49 8.48
C THR A 93 11.94 7.40 8.09
N TYR A 94 12.31 7.32 6.80
CA TYR A 94 13.28 6.35 6.29
C TYR A 94 14.63 6.46 7.01
N ASP A 95 15.16 7.68 7.12
CA ASP A 95 16.47 7.93 7.75
C ASP A 95 16.45 7.53 9.23
N LEU A 96 15.34 7.78 9.94
CA LEU A 96 15.16 7.34 11.32
C LEU A 96 15.11 5.81 11.46
N ILE A 97 14.32 5.13 10.62
CA ILE A 97 14.25 3.66 10.63
C ILE A 97 15.63 3.06 10.36
N TYR A 98 16.33 3.58 9.35
CA TYR A 98 17.67 3.10 9.00
C TYR A 98 18.69 3.33 10.13
N GLN A 99 18.57 4.43 10.87
CA GLN A 99 19.43 4.69 12.04
C GLN A 99 19.17 3.72 13.20
N MET A 100 17.93 3.27 13.39
CA MET A 100 17.52 2.47 14.55
C MET A 100 17.53 0.96 14.32
N ASP A 101 17.06 0.53 13.14
CA ASP A 101 16.98 -0.86 12.72
C ASP A 101 18.18 -1.21 11.82
N GLY A 102 18.34 -0.47 10.72
CA GLY A 102 19.45 -0.62 9.78
C GLY A 102 19.52 -1.97 9.05
N TYR A 103 18.51 -2.83 9.23
CA TYR A 103 18.48 -4.17 8.65
C TYR A 103 17.24 -4.41 7.76
N HIS A 104 16.03 -4.12 8.24
CA HIS A 104 14.82 -4.36 7.45
C HIS A 104 14.60 -3.29 6.37
N PRO A 105 14.22 -3.66 5.14
CA PRO A 105 13.87 -2.71 4.09
C PRO A 105 12.69 -1.82 4.46
N VAL A 106 12.67 -0.63 3.86
CA VAL A 106 11.55 0.32 3.96
C VAL A 106 10.83 0.39 2.62
N SER A 107 9.50 0.36 2.65
CA SER A 107 8.66 0.40 1.47
C SER A 107 7.65 1.54 1.51
N ILE A 108 7.22 1.96 0.33
CA ILE A 108 6.23 3.03 0.14
C ILE A 108 5.26 2.64 -0.97
N VAL A 109 3.96 2.85 -0.76
CA VAL A 109 2.93 2.62 -1.77
C VAL A 109 2.55 3.95 -2.41
N LEU A 110 2.59 4.01 -3.74
CA LEU A 110 2.28 5.21 -4.53
C LEU A 110 1.10 4.95 -5.47
N ASN A 111 0.13 5.86 -5.48
CA ASN A 111 -1.09 5.78 -6.30
C ASN A 111 -1.04 6.68 -7.55
N CYS A 112 -0.27 7.76 -7.53
CA CYS A 112 -0.11 8.64 -8.68
C CYS A 112 0.88 8.06 -9.69
N GLU A 113 0.72 8.37 -10.99
CA GLU A 113 1.65 7.87 -12.00
C GLU A 113 3.02 8.53 -11.85
N ASP A 114 3.03 9.84 -11.58
CA ASP A 114 4.28 10.59 -11.43
C ASP A 114 4.25 11.85 -10.57
N TYR A 115 3.13 12.15 -9.92
CA TYR A 115 2.98 13.35 -9.11
C TYR A 115 4.04 13.43 -8.00
N ASN A 116 5.02 14.34 -8.17
CA ASN A 116 6.17 14.49 -7.28
C ASN A 116 6.86 13.16 -6.94
N PHE A 117 7.04 12.28 -7.93
CA PHE A 117 7.61 10.94 -7.73
C PHE A 117 8.93 10.93 -6.92
N THR A 118 9.89 11.79 -7.28
CA THR A 118 11.24 11.81 -6.69
C THR A 118 11.26 11.97 -5.17
N PRO A 119 10.68 13.03 -4.58
CA PRO A 119 10.74 13.22 -3.12
C PRO A 119 10.13 12.05 -2.33
N TYR A 120 9.09 11.38 -2.86
CA TYR A 120 8.50 10.25 -2.16
C TYR A 120 9.40 8.99 -2.22
N VAL A 121 10.00 8.68 -3.37
CA VAL A 121 10.83 7.45 -3.51
C VAL A 121 12.23 7.56 -2.90
N GLU A 122 12.70 8.77 -2.59
CA GLU A 122 13.97 8.96 -1.86
C GLU A 122 13.93 8.30 -0.47
N GLY A 123 12.75 8.15 0.13
CA GLY A 123 12.51 7.54 1.45
C GLY A 123 12.08 6.07 1.42
N ALA A 124 12.46 5.28 0.41
CA ALA A 124 12.11 3.86 0.36
C ALA A 124 13.13 3.00 -0.39
N ASP A 125 13.30 1.74 -0.01
CA ASP A 125 14.03 0.70 -0.76
C ASP A 125 13.12 0.00 -1.78
N ILE A 126 11.83 -0.11 -1.47
CA ILE A 126 10.83 -0.78 -2.29
C ILE A 126 9.72 0.22 -2.61
N VAL A 127 9.47 0.44 -3.89
CA VAL A 127 8.37 1.29 -4.37
C VAL A 127 7.25 0.40 -4.87
N LEU A 128 6.09 0.48 -4.24
CA LEU A 128 4.91 -0.28 -4.62
C LEU A 128 3.99 0.57 -5.49
N GLU A 129 3.56 0.01 -6.61
CA GLU A 129 2.47 0.58 -7.40
C GLU A 129 1.12 0.05 -6.94
N ASP A 130 0.13 0.95 -6.88
CA ASP A 130 -1.23 0.67 -6.43
C ASP A 130 -2.30 0.90 -7.51
N ALA A 131 -2.03 0.48 -8.75
CA ALA A 131 -3.00 0.66 -9.83
C ALA A 131 -4.15 -0.37 -9.74
N TYR A 132 -5.37 0.10 -9.49
CA TYR A 132 -6.59 -0.73 -9.37
C TYR A 132 -7.54 -0.57 -10.55
N PRO A 133 -7.34 -1.30 -11.66
CA PRO A 133 -8.13 -1.12 -12.88
C PRO A 133 -9.50 -1.81 -12.84
N ILE A 134 -9.75 -2.76 -11.93
CA ILE A 134 -10.93 -3.62 -12.03
C ILE A 134 -12.16 -2.90 -11.48
N GLY A 135 -13.10 -2.58 -12.37
CA GLY A 135 -14.38 -1.99 -11.99
C GLY A 135 -14.35 -0.48 -11.76
N ILE A 136 -13.24 0.19 -12.08
CA ILE A 136 -13.10 1.64 -12.00
C ILE A 136 -13.85 2.34 -13.16
N ASN A 137 -14.30 3.57 -12.93
CA ASN A 137 -14.63 4.50 -14.00
C ASN A 137 -13.54 5.57 -14.08
N ALA A 138 -12.63 5.44 -15.05
CA ALA A 138 -11.49 6.35 -15.19
C ALA A 138 -11.84 7.77 -15.68
N THR A 139 -13.10 8.01 -16.06
CA THR A 139 -13.55 9.30 -16.63
C THR A 139 -14.54 10.05 -15.74
N TYR A 140 -15.08 9.39 -14.71
CA TYR A 140 -16.05 10.00 -13.81
C TYR A 140 -15.95 9.39 -12.41
N SER A 141 -15.84 10.25 -11.42
CA SER A 141 -15.73 9.85 -10.02
C SER A 141 -17.11 9.62 -9.41
N PRO A 142 -17.46 8.38 -9.04
CA PRO A 142 -18.70 8.11 -8.30
C PRO A 142 -18.66 8.65 -6.86
N VAL A 143 -17.47 8.95 -6.34
CA VAL A 143 -17.27 9.48 -4.97
C VAL A 143 -17.48 10.99 -4.94
N TRP A 144 -16.89 11.70 -5.90
CA TRP A 144 -16.91 13.17 -5.93
C TRP A 144 -18.00 13.74 -6.85
N HIS A 145 -18.64 12.87 -7.65
CA HIS A 145 -19.61 13.24 -8.67
C HIS A 145 -19.09 14.25 -9.71
N THR A 146 -17.80 14.14 -10.05
CA THR A 146 -17.12 14.97 -11.03
C THR A 146 -16.55 14.14 -12.17
N GLU A 147 -16.37 14.76 -13.35
CA GLU A 147 -15.50 14.19 -14.38
C GLU A 147 -14.05 14.08 -13.87
N CYS A 148 -13.32 13.13 -14.43
CA CYS A 148 -11.87 13.03 -14.27
C CYS A 148 -11.20 13.31 -15.61
N THR A 149 -10.37 14.34 -15.61
CA THR A 149 -9.50 14.73 -16.72
C THR A 149 -8.05 14.69 -16.23
N PRO A 150 -7.05 14.84 -17.13
CA PRO A 150 -5.65 14.89 -16.70
C PRO A 150 -5.34 15.98 -15.66
N ASP A 151 -6.13 17.06 -15.63
CA ASP A 151 -5.87 18.22 -14.78
C ASP A 151 -6.88 18.37 -13.62
N PHE A 152 -7.90 17.51 -13.52
CA PHE A 152 -8.99 17.67 -12.56
C PHE A 152 -9.70 16.36 -12.22
N GLY A 153 -10.09 16.21 -10.95
CA GLY A 153 -10.90 15.11 -10.46
C GLY A 153 -10.07 14.00 -9.81
N HIS A 154 -10.76 13.09 -9.12
CA HIS A 154 -10.14 11.94 -8.47
C HIS A 154 -11.00 10.69 -8.71
N CYS A 155 -10.50 9.77 -9.53
CA CYS A 155 -11.21 8.55 -9.94
C CYS A 155 -10.70 7.28 -9.25
N GLY A 156 -9.79 7.40 -8.28
CA GLY A 156 -9.22 6.27 -7.53
C GLY A 156 -7.95 5.66 -8.13
N CYS A 157 -7.60 5.99 -9.37
CA CYS A 157 -6.30 5.68 -9.95
C CYS A 157 -5.90 6.77 -10.96
N ASP A 158 -4.70 7.32 -10.79
CA ASP A 158 -4.17 8.36 -11.66
C ASP A 158 -3.76 7.80 -13.04
N ASN A 159 -4.17 8.51 -14.11
CA ASN A 159 -4.01 8.17 -15.52
C ASN A 159 -4.48 6.77 -15.98
N CYS A 160 -5.12 5.99 -15.11
CA CYS A 160 -5.70 4.68 -15.43
C CYS A 160 -6.73 4.75 -16.59
N LYS A 161 -6.93 3.62 -17.27
CA LYS A 161 -7.96 3.40 -18.30
C LYS A 161 -9.00 2.35 -17.90
N GLY A 162 -8.77 1.62 -16.80
CA GLY A 162 -9.63 0.54 -16.31
C GLY A 162 -9.28 -0.83 -16.90
N PHE A 163 -8.01 -1.06 -17.25
CA PHE A 163 -7.55 -2.32 -17.82
C PHE A 163 -6.27 -2.82 -17.14
N LEU A 164 -5.97 -4.11 -17.26
CA LEU A 164 -4.72 -4.69 -16.75
C LEU A 164 -3.46 -4.01 -17.30
N TYR A 165 -3.56 -3.33 -18.45
CA TYR A 165 -2.49 -2.51 -18.99
C TYR A 165 -2.06 -1.39 -18.04
N ASP A 166 -2.95 -0.86 -17.21
CA ASP A 166 -2.64 0.21 -16.26
C ASP A 166 -1.55 -0.24 -15.26
N ILE A 167 -1.59 -1.49 -14.84
CA ILE A 167 -0.58 -2.12 -13.97
C ILE A 167 0.78 -2.18 -14.69
N THR A 168 0.77 -2.68 -15.93
CA THR A 168 1.99 -2.73 -16.76
C THR A 168 2.58 -1.33 -16.94
N ALA A 169 1.75 -0.36 -17.32
CA ALA A 169 2.18 1.02 -17.51
C ALA A 169 2.80 1.57 -16.23
N ARG A 170 2.15 1.35 -15.08
CA ARG A 170 2.63 1.88 -13.80
C ARG A 170 3.98 1.29 -13.38
N ILE A 171 4.14 -0.03 -13.48
CA ILE A 171 5.41 -0.70 -13.16
C ILE A 171 6.54 -0.18 -14.05
N GLN A 172 6.29 -0.05 -15.36
CA GLN A 172 7.30 0.45 -16.29
C GLN A 172 7.64 1.92 -16.01
N THR A 173 6.64 2.76 -15.71
CA THR A 173 6.87 4.17 -15.35
C THR A 173 7.75 4.28 -14.11
N TYR A 174 7.46 3.51 -13.04
CA TYR A 174 8.27 3.55 -11.82
C TYR A 174 9.70 3.07 -12.08
N LYS A 175 9.87 1.95 -12.78
CA LYS A 175 11.21 1.42 -13.12
C LYS A 175 12.03 2.42 -13.95
N ASN A 176 11.43 2.98 -15.00
CA ASN A 176 12.10 3.96 -15.85
C ASN A 176 12.51 5.21 -15.06
N ARG A 177 11.64 5.67 -14.15
CA ARG A 177 11.96 6.82 -13.29
C ARG A 177 13.06 6.52 -12.29
N LEU A 178 13.02 5.35 -11.65
CA LEU A 178 14.10 4.91 -10.76
C LEU A 178 15.43 4.81 -11.51
N GLU A 179 15.44 4.33 -12.76
CA GLU A 179 16.64 4.30 -13.61
C GLU A 179 17.15 5.72 -13.94
N ILE A 180 16.26 6.63 -14.34
CA ILE A 180 16.62 8.04 -14.62
C ILE A 180 17.22 8.71 -13.38
N LEU A 181 16.73 8.37 -12.18
CA LEU A 181 17.24 8.88 -10.90
C LEU A 181 18.53 8.18 -10.43
N GLY A 182 18.99 7.12 -11.11
CA GLY A 182 20.16 6.34 -10.72
C GLY A 182 19.92 5.40 -9.52
N PHE A 183 18.66 5.02 -9.29
CA PHE A 183 18.22 4.11 -8.22
C PHE A 183 17.97 2.67 -8.69
N ASP A 184 18.24 2.35 -9.96
CA ASP A 184 18.04 1.03 -10.58
C ASP A 184 18.74 -0.13 -9.86
N ARG A 185 19.78 0.17 -9.07
CA ARG A 185 20.56 -0.82 -8.31
C ARG A 185 20.25 -0.86 -6.82
N THR A 186 19.57 0.16 -6.30
CA THR A 186 19.35 0.34 -4.86
C THR A 186 17.88 0.26 -4.48
N LYS A 187 16.98 0.37 -5.45
CA LYS A 187 15.54 0.30 -5.23
C LYS A 187 14.91 -0.71 -6.18
N THR A 188 13.80 -1.31 -5.76
CA THR A 188 13.01 -2.21 -6.61
C THR A 188 11.53 -1.82 -6.62
N VAL A 189 10.82 -2.28 -7.65
CA VAL A 189 9.38 -2.08 -7.79
C VAL A 189 8.64 -3.34 -7.40
N TRP A 190 7.68 -3.22 -6.49
CA TRP A 190 6.71 -4.26 -6.14
C TRP A 190 5.30 -3.81 -6.53
N THR A 191 4.33 -4.70 -6.42
CA THR A 191 2.93 -4.44 -6.77
C THR A 191 2.03 -4.63 -5.55
N THR A 192 0.96 -3.86 -5.48
CA THR A 192 -0.19 -4.15 -4.61
C THR A 192 -1.38 -4.51 -5.50
N PRO A 193 -1.68 -5.80 -5.75
CA PRO A 193 -2.81 -6.15 -6.59
C PRO A 193 -4.14 -5.83 -5.90
N GLN A 194 -5.10 -5.28 -6.65
CA GLN A 194 -6.42 -4.93 -6.15
C GLN A 194 -7.12 -6.14 -5.49
N ALA A 195 -7.33 -6.05 -4.18
CA ALA A 195 -8.14 -7.01 -3.42
C ALA A 195 -9.49 -6.41 -2.96
N VAL A 196 -9.71 -5.13 -3.24
CA VAL A 196 -10.85 -4.33 -2.81
C VAL A 196 -11.76 -3.95 -3.98
N GLY A 197 -13.04 -3.66 -3.69
CA GLY A 197 -14.04 -3.41 -4.72
C GLY A 197 -15.30 -2.74 -4.22
N SER A 198 -16.46 -3.18 -4.71
CA SER A 198 -17.76 -2.62 -4.33
C SER A 198 -17.96 -2.66 -2.81
N GLY A 199 -17.90 -1.48 -2.17
CA GLY A 199 -18.02 -1.34 -0.72
C GLY A 199 -16.69 -1.15 0.02
N ALA A 200 -15.55 -1.07 -0.68
CA ALA A 200 -14.32 -0.53 -0.11
C ALA A 200 -14.50 0.99 0.05
N TYR A 201 -14.63 1.40 1.30
CA TYR A 201 -15.00 2.76 1.69
C TYR A 201 -13.80 3.70 1.59
N VAL A 202 -14.00 4.86 0.96
CA VAL A 202 -13.08 5.98 1.10
C VAL A 202 -13.51 6.74 2.35
N THR A 203 -12.93 6.42 3.50
CA THR A 203 -13.30 7.02 4.80
C THR A 203 -12.61 8.36 5.09
N SER A 204 -11.71 8.80 4.22
CA SER A 204 -10.73 9.83 4.53
C SER A 204 -11.13 11.27 4.18
N HIS A 205 -12.40 11.68 4.17
CA HIS A 205 -12.73 13.11 4.05
C HIS A 205 -13.87 13.61 4.96
N PRO A 206 -13.61 14.64 5.80
CA PRO A 206 -14.63 15.32 6.59
C PRO A 206 -15.35 16.34 5.71
N LEU A 207 -16.33 15.90 4.93
CA LEU A 207 -17.27 16.87 4.34
C LEU A 207 -18.18 17.43 5.45
N PRO A 208 -18.42 18.76 5.49
CA PRO A 208 -19.32 19.35 6.46
C PRO A 208 -20.74 18.82 6.25
N ILE A 209 -21.27 18.23 7.32
CA ILE A 209 -22.69 18.00 7.64
C ILE A 209 -23.64 18.26 6.44
N MET A 210 -23.98 17.19 5.71
CA MET A 210 -25.30 16.90 5.09
C MET A 210 -25.28 15.78 4.01
N LEU A 211 -24.18 15.03 3.83
CA LEU A 211 -24.16 13.83 2.95
C LEU A 211 -23.44 12.64 3.60
N THR A 212 -23.69 12.39 4.88
CA THR A 212 -23.05 11.33 5.69
C THR A 212 -23.42 9.89 5.29
N ASN A 213 -23.97 9.66 4.08
CA ASN A 213 -24.46 8.36 3.61
C ASN A 213 -24.11 8.06 2.13
N CYS A 214 -23.10 8.70 1.53
CA CYS A 214 -22.61 8.21 0.23
C CYS A 214 -21.71 6.98 0.48
N LEU A 215 -22.29 5.78 0.44
CA LEU A 215 -21.57 4.50 0.29
C LEU A 215 -20.94 4.43 -1.12
N CYS A 216 -19.96 5.29 -1.38
CA CYS A 216 -19.47 5.53 -2.73
C CYS A 216 -18.03 5.05 -2.80
N SER A 217 -17.82 3.98 -3.58
CA SER A 217 -16.51 3.38 -3.85
C SER A 217 -16.08 3.75 -5.27
N TYR A 218 -14.78 3.94 -5.51
CA TYR A 218 -14.25 4.13 -6.86
C TYR A 218 -14.45 2.90 -7.74
N TRP A 219 -14.55 1.71 -7.12
CA TRP A 219 -14.67 0.43 -7.81
C TRP A 219 -16.09 -0.14 -7.65
N SER A 220 -16.70 -0.45 -8.80
CA SER A 220 -18.05 -1.01 -8.87
C SER A 220 -18.13 -2.50 -8.58
N ILE A 221 -16.99 -3.21 -8.53
CA ILE A 221 -16.91 -4.65 -8.30
C ILE A 221 -15.65 -5.03 -7.51
N THR A 222 -15.72 -6.11 -6.75
CA THR A 222 -14.56 -6.78 -6.15
C THR A 222 -13.94 -7.75 -7.14
N PRO A 223 -12.61 -7.73 -7.35
CA PRO A 223 -11.94 -8.68 -8.22
C PRO A 223 -12.21 -10.13 -7.81
N THR A 224 -12.47 -10.99 -8.80
CA THR A 224 -12.45 -12.43 -8.60
C THR A 224 -11.03 -12.92 -8.34
N GLY A 225 -10.86 -14.12 -7.75
CA GLY A 225 -9.54 -14.72 -7.59
C GLY A 225 -8.75 -14.87 -8.89
N GLN A 226 -9.44 -15.08 -10.03
CA GLN A 226 -8.81 -15.12 -11.35
C GLN A 226 -8.31 -13.74 -11.81
N GLN A 227 -9.08 -12.67 -11.57
CA GLN A 227 -8.64 -11.31 -11.87
C GLN A 227 -7.47 -10.90 -10.97
N TRP A 228 -7.53 -11.25 -9.68
CA TRP A 228 -6.43 -11.05 -8.74
C TRP A 228 -5.14 -11.77 -9.20
N ALA A 229 -5.25 -13.03 -9.62
CA ALA A 229 -4.12 -13.77 -10.18
C ALA A 229 -3.61 -13.16 -11.49
N ALA A 230 -4.50 -12.68 -12.36
CA ALA A 230 -4.13 -12.02 -13.61
C ALA A 230 -3.37 -10.71 -13.38
N MET A 231 -3.82 -9.88 -12.42
CA MET A 231 -3.10 -8.67 -12.01
C MET A 231 -1.71 -9.03 -11.49
N SER A 232 -1.64 -9.95 -10.52
CA SER A 232 -0.37 -10.39 -9.92
C SER A 232 0.62 -10.92 -10.95
N MET A 233 0.18 -11.78 -11.87
CA MET A 233 1.03 -12.34 -12.91
C MET A 233 1.43 -11.27 -13.94
N THR A 234 0.54 -10.34 -14.27
CA THR A 234 0.86 -9.20 -15.14
C THR A 234 1.96 -8.36 -14.50
N SER A 235 1.87 -8.07 -13.20
CA SER A 235 2.88 -7.29 -12.50
C SER A 235 4.26 -7.94 -12.55
N LEU A 236 4.33 -9.22 -12.17
CA LEU A 236 5.58 -9.98 -12.14
C LEU A 236 6.21 -10.10 -13.54
N ASN A 237 5.40 -10.35 -14.58
CA ASN A 237 5.88 -10.45 -15.96
C ASN A 237 6.44 -9.12 -16.50
N HIS A 238 6.02 -7.99 -15.95
CA HIS A 238 6.52 -6.66 -16.32
C HIS A 238 7.59 -6.14 -15.37
N GLY A 239 8.08 -7.00 -14.47
CA GLY A 239 9.30 -6.77 -13.71
C GLY A 239 9.09 -6.14 -12.35
N ALA A 240 7.88 -6.21 -11.77
CA ALA A 240 7.75 -6.18 -10.32
C ALA A 240 8.46 -7.42 -9.73
N THR A 241 9.18 -7.25 -8.63
CA THR A 241 9.98 -8.34 -8.02
C THR A 241 9.33 -8.96 -6.79
N GLY A 242 8.22 -8.40 -6.34
CA GLY A 242 7.47 -8.86 -5.17
C GLY A 242 6.08 -8.24 -5.16
N MET A 243 5.27 -8.70 -4.21
CA MET A 243 3.89 -8.28 -4.08
C MET A 243 3.50 -8.17 -2.61
N ILE A 244 2.77 -7.12 -2.27
CA ILE A 244 2.12 -6.94 -0.98
C ILE A 244 0.62 -6.95 -1.24
N HIS A 245 -0.14 -7.59 -0.37
CA HIS A 245 -1.59 -7.54 -0.47
C HIS A 245 -2.07 -6.25 0.17
N SER A 246 -2.91 -5.50 -0.54
CA SER A 246 -3.63 -4.41 0.08
C SER A 246 -4.77 -4.99 0.94
N ASN A 247 -4.90 -4.48 2.16
CA ASN A 247 -6.09 -4.70 3.01
C ASN A 247 -6.33 -6.14 3.50
N LEU A 248 -5.28 -6.84 3.93
CA LEU A 248 -5.42 -8.10 4.66
C LEU A 248 -5.18 -7.90 6.17
N LEU A 249 -6.29 -7.62 6.88
CA LEU A 249 -6.52 -7.61 8.34
C LEU A 249 -6.51 -6.25 9.05
#